data_AF-A0A2U0RVA0-F1
#
_entry.id   AF-A0A2U0RVA0-F1
#
_cell.length_a   1.000
_cell.length_b   1.000
_cell.length_c   1.000
_cell.angle_alpha   90.00
_cell.angle_beta   90.00
_cell.angle_gamma   90.00
#
_symmetry.space_group_name_H-M   'P 1'
#
loop_
_entity.id
_entity.type
_entity.pdbx_description
1 polymer ?
#
loop_
_entity_poly.entity_id
_entity_poly.type
_entity_poly.pdbx_seq_one_letter_code
_entity_poly.pdbx_strand_id
1 'polypeptide(L)'
;MKNRVTIVIILSILIVSSIVVVGMTQNWFTEEQPETPETPEEPETPEEPETREEPEPEQPESSPINLTLEVYGNANMDDIIDSKDVECVQAIIDGNTDATQFADANNDGTVDSKDIEQINAIIDGDATFVTLLDGNGKILEASLPVNRIFVEYLCNAELVRILNL
;
A
#
# COMPACT_ATOMS: atom_id res chain seq x y z
N MET A 1 -29.25 15.46 28.88
CA MET A 1 -29.81 14.20 28.34
C MET A 1 -30.36 14.33 26.92
N LYS A 2 -31.08 15.40 26.55
CA LYS A 2 -31.67 15.56 25.20
C LYS A 2 -30.67 15.47 24.03
N ASN A 3 -29.48 16.07 24.15
CA ASN A 3 -28.53 16.18 23.03
C ASN A 3 -27.81 14.84 22.71
N ARG A 4 -27.61 13.98 23.71
CA ARG A 4 -27.01 12.65 23.51
C ARG A 4 -27.97 11.69 22.79
N VAL A 5 -29.26 11.81 23.06
CA VAL A 5 -30.31 11.01 22.40
C VAL A 5 -30.48 11.45 20.94
N THR A 6 -30.45 12.75 20.65
CA THR A 6 -30.55 13.26 19.27
C THR A 6 -29.37 12.84 18.39
N ILE A 7 -28.15 12.83 18.91
CA ILE A 7 -26.96 12.40 18.14
C ILE A 7 -27.01 10.89 17.83
N VAL A 8 -27.45 10.06 18.79
CA VAL A 8 -27.59 8.61 18.57
C VAL A 8 -28.66 8.30 17.52
N ILE A 9 -29.76 9.07 17.49
CA ILE A 9 -30.81 8.91 16.47
C ILE A 9 -30.30 9.28 15.07
N ILE A 10 -29.51 10.35 14.93
CA ILE A 10 -28.97 10.76 13.62
C ILE A 10 -27.95 9.72 13.10
N LEU A 11 -27.07 9.22 13.97
CA LEU A 11 -26.09 8.18 13.61
C LEU A 11 -26.76 6.85 13.22
N SER A 12 -27.83 6.45 13.91
CA SER A 12 -28.56 5.23 13.57
C SER A 12 -29.32 5.36 12.24
N ILE A 13 -29.86 6.54 11.91
CA ILE A 13 -30.51 6.77 10.61
C ILE A 13 -29.48 6.71 9.45
N LEU A 14 -28.27 7.23 9.65
CA LEU A 14 -27.21 7.18 8.63
C LEU A 14 -26.71 5.75 8.38
N ILE A 15 -26.57 4.93 9.42
CA ILE A 15 -26.14 3.53 9.29
C ILE A 15 -27.20 2.68 8.58
N VAL A 16 -28.48 2.90 8.87
CA VAL A 16 -29.58 2.15 8.21
C VAL A 16 -29.74 2.56 6.75
N SER A 17 -29.49 3.83 6.40
CA SER A 17 -29.51 4.29 5.00
C SER A 17 -28.44 3.62 4.12
N SER A 18 -27.25 3.32 4.66
CA SER A 18 -26.19 2.66 3.90
C SER A 18 -26.50 1.19 3.59
N ILE A 19 -27.25 0.49 4.45
CA ILE A 19 -27.62 -0.91 4.24
C ILE A 19 -28.66 -1.05 3.12
N VAL A 20 -29.58 -0.08 2.99
CA VAL A 20 -30.62 -0.12 1.93
C VAL A 20 -30.02 0.02 0.54
N VAL A 21 -28.93 0.78 0.38
CA VAL A 21 -28.23 0.92 -0.92
C VAL A 21 -27.52 -0.37 -1.34
N VAL A 22 -26.99 -1.14 -0.38
CA VAL A 22 -26.38 -2.46 -0.65
C VAL A 22 -27.45 -3.52 -0.95
N GLY A 23 -28.62 -3.43 -0.33
CA GLY A 23 -29.73 -4.37 -0.55
C GLY A 23 -30.41 -4.26 -1.92
N MET A 24 -30.33 -3.11 -2.59
CA MET A 24 -30.96 -2.90 -3.91
C MET A 24 -30.17 -3.50 -5.09
N THR A 25 -28.91 -3.91 -4.90
CA THR A 25 -28.06 -4.42 -5.99
C THR A 25 -27.87 -5.94 -5.99
N GLN A 26 -28.49 -6.68 -5.07
CA GLN A 26 -28.33 -8.15 -4.95
C GLN A 26 -29.53 -8.97 -5.49
N ASN A 27 -30.41 -8.35 -6.28
CA ASN A 27 -31.61 -9.00 -6.83
C ASN A 27 -31.37 -9.87 -8.09
N TRP A 28 -30.16 -10.40 -8.31
CA TRP A 28 -29.81 -11.11 -9.56
C TRP A 28 -29.68 -12.63 -9.46
N PHE A 29 -29.97 -13.25 -8.32
CA PHE A 29 -30.15 -14.70 -8.26
C PHE A 29 -31.36 -15.06 -7.40
N THR A 30 -32.51 -15.18 -8.04
CA THR A 30 -33.61 -16.00 -7.52
C THR A 30 -34.29 -16.65 -8.72
N GLU A 31 -33.78 -17.81 -9.11
CA GLU A 31 -34.64 -18.84 -9.68
C GLU A 31 -34.62 -20.03 -8.72
N GLU A 32 -35.82 -20.50 -8.40
CA GLU A 32 -36.10 -21.54 -7.41
C GLU A 32 -35.45 -22.88 -7.82
N GLN A 33 -34.94 -23.64 -6.86
CA GLN A 33 -34.52 -25.03 -7.07
C GLN A 33 -35.77 -25.93 -7.07
N PRO A 34 -36.13 -26.62 -8.17
CA PRO A 34 -37.11 -27.69 -8.10
C PRO A 34 -36.45 -28.99 -7.61
N GLU A 35 -37.16 -29.73 -6.77
CA GLU A 35 -36.71 -31.02 -6.22
C GLU A 35 -36.53 -32.10 -7.31
N THR A 36 -35.65 -33.06 -6.99
CA THR A 36 -35.13 -34.09 -7.88
C THR A 36 -36.18 -35.13 -8.28
N PRO A 37 -36.44 -35.37 -9.58
CA PRO A 37 -37.17 -36.55 -10.05
C PRO A 37 -36.22 -37.75 -10.22
N GLU A 38 -36.66 -38.96 -9.86
CA GLU A 38 -35.91 -40.20 -10.12
C GLU A 38 -35.74 -40.48 -11.62
N THR A 39 -34.56 -40.98 -11.96
CA THR A 39 -33.94 -41.11 -13.29
C THR A 39 -34.67 -42.08 -14.24
N PRO A 40 -35.09 -41.63 -15.43
CA PRO A 40 -35.28 -42.50 -16.59
C PRO A 40 -33.93 -42.73 -17.30
N GLU A 41 -33.58 -43.97 -17.66
CA GLU A 41 -32.37 -44.26 -18.46
C GLU A 41 -32.44 -43.57 -19.83
N GLU A 42 -31.42 -42.77 -20.14
CA GLU A 42 -31.31 -41.97 -21.36
C GLU A 42 -30.67 -42.79 -22.50
N PRO A 43 -31.18 -42.71 -23.75
CA PRO A 43 -30.53 -43.34 -24.90
C PRO A 43 -29.24 -42.61 -25.27
N GLU A 44 -28.17 -43.35 -25.59
CA GLU A 44 -26.87 -42.77 -25.92
C GLU A 44 -26.95 -41.78 -27.10
N THR A 45 -26.53 -40.55 -26.84
CA THR A 45 -26.45 -39.46 -27.83
C THR A 45 -25.08 -39.52 -28.53
N PRO A 46 -24.99 -39.32 -29.86
CA PRO A 46 -23.71 -39.34 -30.58
C PRO A 46 -22.76 -38.23 -30.12
N GLU A 47 -21.48 -38.56 -29.98
CA GLU A 47 -20.43 -37.60 -29.57
C GLU A 47 -20.37 -36.37 -30.48
N GLU A 48 -20.46 -35.19 -29.85
CA GLU A 48 -20.34 -33.87 -30.46
C GLU A 48 -18.88 -33.63 -30.91
N PRO A 49 -18.62 -33.03 -32.10
CA PRO A 49 -17.25 -32.82 -32.54
C PRO A 49 -16.54 -31.80 -31.63
N GLU A 50 -15.33 -32.15 -31.19
CA GLU A 50 -14.54 -31.30 -30.31
C GLU A 50 -14.36 -29.89 -30.89
N THR A 51 -14.73 -28.89 -30.08
CA THR A 51 -14.53 -27.48 -30.41
C THR A 51 -13.04 -27.17 -30.31
N ARG A 52 -12.45 -26.70 -31.40
CA ARG A 52 -11.05 -26.28 -31.46
C ARG A 52 -10.84 -25.03 -30.61
N GLU A 53 -10.03 -25.13 -29.55
CA GLU A 53 -9.63 -23.99 -28.72
C GLU A 53 -8.78 -23.00 -29.56
N GLU A 54 -9.23 -21.74 -29.65
CA GLU A 54 -8.40 -20.64 -30.15
C GLU A 54 -7.33 -20.30 -29.10
N PRO A 55 -6.08 -19.97 -29.51
CA PRO A 55 -5.04 -19.62 -28.56
C PRO A 55 -5.39 -18.33 -27.82
N GLU A 56 -5.32 -18.39 -26.50
CA GLU A 56 -5.51 -17.27 -25.59
C GLU A 56 -4.51 -16.14 -25.91
N PRO A 57 -4.95 -14.87 -26.00
CA PRO A 57 -4.05 -13.76 -26.36
C PRO A 57 -2.97 -13.60 -25.30
N GLU A 58 -1.71 -13.55 -25.74
CA GLU A 58 -0.55 -13.35 -24.87
C GLU A 58 -0.74 -12.07 -24.03
N GLN A 59 -0.79 -12.24 -22.71
CA GLN A 59 -0.89 -11.15 -21.74
C GLN A 59 0.35 -10.25 -21.86
N PRO A 60 0.22 -8.91 -21.83
CA PRO A 60 1.39 -8.03 -21.83
C PRO A 60 2.23 -8.31 -20.59
N GLU A 61 3.49 -8.69 -20.82
CA GLU A 61 4.52 -8.84 -19.79
C GLU A 61 4.51 -7.57 -18.90
N SER A 62 4.23 -7.75 -17.61
CA SER A 62 4.25 -6.64 -16.66
C SER A 62 5.65 -6.04 -16.61
N SER A 63 5.78 -4.75 -16.90
CA SER A 63 7.01 -4.03 -16.58
C SER A 63 7.20 -4.12 -15.06
N PRO A 64 8.41 -4.47 -14.55
CA PRO A 64 8.64 -4.45 -13.12
C PRO A 64 8.40 -3.02 -12.63
N ILE A 65 7.51 -2.88 -11.64
CA ILE A 65 7.31 -1.60 -10.97
C ILE A 65 8.59 -1.35 -10.15
N ASN A 66 9.43 -0.42 -10.60
CA ASN A 66 10.60 0.03 -9.85
C ASN A 66 10.12 1.08 -8.83
N LEU A 67 9.88 0.66 -7.59
CA LEU A 67 9.50 1.53 -6.48
C LEU A 67 10.70 1.65 -5.56
N THR A 68 11.42 2.77 -5.63
CA THR A 68 12.46 3.11 -4.66
C THR A 68 11.81 3.61 -3.37
N LEU A 69 12.37 3.29 -2.20
CA LEU A 69 11.97 3.86 -0.93
C LEU A 69 12.30 5.35 -0.89
N GLU A 70 11.27 6.19 -0.98
CA GLU A 70 11.38 7.66 -1.08
C GLU A 70 11.54 8.35 0.29
N VAL A 71 12.47 7.85 1.11
CA VAL A 71 12.80 8.36 2.45
C VAL A 71 14.20 8.99 2.42
N TYR A 72 14.32 10.22 2.88
CA TYR A 72 15.61 10.89 3.04
C TYR A 72 16.42 10.15 4.11
N GLY A 73 17.61 9.68 3.73
CA GLY A 73 18.40 8.70 4.47
C GLY A 73 18.66 7.41 3.69
N ASN A 74 17.84 7.07 2.68
CA ASN A 74 18.11 6.00 1.70
C ASN A 74 19.06 6.52 0.60
N ALA A 75 20.26 6.94 1.02
CA ALA A 75 21.24 7.60 0.18
C ALA A 75 21.73 6.71 -0.97
N ASN A 76 21.89 5.40 -0.75
CA ASN A 76 22.37 4.47 -1.77
C ASN A 76 21.26 3.96 -2.72
N MET A 77 20.00 4.30 -2.44
CA MET A 77 18.81 3.90 -3.19
C MET A 77 18.58 2.38 -3.26
N ASP A 78 18.95 1.63 -2.22
CA ASP A 78 18.78 0.17 -2.11
C ASP A 78 17.56 -0.27 -1.28
N ASP A 79 16.73 0.70 -0.91
CA ASP A 79 15.45 0.56 -0.19
C ASP A 79 15.58 0.16 1.29
N ILE A 80 16.80 0.18 1.83
CA ILE A 80 17.08 -0.17 3.22
C ILE A 80 17.96 0.91 3.81
N ILE A 81 17.48 1.60 4.85
CA ILE A 81 18.31 2.55 5.59
C ILE A 81 19.27 1.76 6.50
N ASP A 82 20.53 1.66 6.09
CA ASP A 82 21.59 0.94 6.80
C ASP A 82 22.97 1.63 6.68
N SER A 83 24.03 0.95 7.12
CA SER A 83 25.38 1.52 7.10
C SER A 83 25.90 1.84 5.69
N LYS A 84 25.33 1.23 4.64
CA LYS A 84 25.70 1.53 3.25
C LYS A 84 25.24 2.93 2.83
N ASP A 85 24.18 3.47 3.45
CA ASP A 85 23.78 4.86 3.22
C ASP A 85 24.78 5.83 3.83
N VAL A 86 25.32 5.51 5.02
CA VAL A 86 26.41 6.28 5.64
C VAL A 86 27.65 6.29 4.73
N GLU A 87 28.02 5.13 4.18
CA GLU A 87 29.12 5.03 3.21
C GLU A 87 28.87 5.86 1.95
N CYS A 88 27.63 5.85 1.44
CA CYS A 88 27.23 6.64 0.28
C CYS A 88 27.32 8.14 0.55
N VAL A 89 26.78 8.63 1.67
CA VAL A 89 26.88 10.04 2.07
C VAL A 89 28.34 10.44 2.25
N GLN A 90 29.17 9.61 2.89
CA GLN A 90 30.60 9.90 3.02
C GLN A 90 31.28 10.01 1.65
N ALA A 91 30.95 9.15 0.69
CA ALA A 91 31.48 9.24 -0.67
C ALA A 91 31.03 10.51 -1.40
N ILE A 92 29.82 11.01 -1.13
CA ILE A 92 29.33 12.30 -1.66
C ILE A 92 30.13 13.46 -1.07
N ILE A 93 30.33 13.48 0.25
CA ILE A 93 31.12 14.50 0.95
C ILE A 93 32.57 14.54 0.45
N ASP A 94 33.16 13.37 0.22
CA ASP A 94 34.53 13.24 -0.30
C ASP A 94 34.65 13.63 -1.78
N GLY A 95 33.52 13.83 -2.48
CA GLY A 95 33.48 14.13 -3.92
C GLY A 95 33.77 12.92 -4.81
N ASN A 96 33.61 11.70 -4.29
CA ASN A 96 33.82 10.46 -5.03
C ASN A 96 32.58 10.03 -5.83
N THR A 97 31.39 10.49 -5.47
CA THR A 97 30.14 10.26 -6.19
C THR A 97 29.24 11.50 -6.15
N ASP A 98 28.33 11.61 -7.12
CA ASP A 98 27.30 12.66 -7.14
C ASP A 98 26.24 12.41 -6.07
N ALA A 99 25.64 13.49 -5.56
CA ALA A 99 24.56 13.43 -4.59
C ALA A 99 23.31 12.75 -5.17
N THR A 100 22.73 11.81 -4.41
CA THR A 100 21.44 11.21 -4.73
C THR A 100 20.29 12.04 -4.17
N GLN A 101 19.07 11.82 -4.67
CA GLN A 101 17.88 12.57 -4.27
C GLN A 101 17.59 12.49 -2.75
N PHE A 102 17.96 11.37 -2.13
CA PHE A 102 17.61 11.05 -0.74
C PHE A 102 18.83 11.07 0.20
N ALA A 103 19.98 11.60 -0.23
CA ALA A 103 21.20 11.65 0.59
C ALA A 103 21.17 12.72 1.71
N ASP A 104 20.38 13.78 1.54
CA ASP A 104 20.19 14.88 2.51
C ASP A 104 19.21 14.44 3.62
N ALA A 105 19.64 13.49 4.45
CA ALA A 105 18.81 12.82 5.44
C ALA A 105 18.13 13.78 6.44
N ASN A 106 18.79 14.88 6.81
CA ASN A 106 18.21 15.89 7.70
C ASN A 106 17.39 16.96 6.96
N ASN A 107 17.44 16.97 5.62
CA ASN A 107 16.74 17.86 4.71
C ASN A 107 17.00 19.35 5.01
N ASP A 108 18.26 19.70 5.32
CA ASP A 108 18.72 21.09 5.52
C ASP A 108 19.18 21.77 4.22
N GLY A 109 19.17 21.02 3.12
CA GLY A 109 19.55 21.47 1.78
C GLY A 109 21.02 21.22 1.44
N THR A 110 21.79 20.59 2.32
CA THR A 110 23.22 20.31 2.14
C THR A 110 23.55 18.88 2.52
N VAL A 111 24.17 18.12 1.62
CA VAL A 111 24.70 16.78 1.97
C VAL A 111 26.02 16.96 2.73
N ASP A 112 25.98 16.74 4.06
CA ASP A 112 27.11 16.89 4.97
C ASP A 112 27.12 15.85 6.11
N SER A 113 28.03 15.99 7.08
CA SER A 113 28.18 15.03 8.18
C SER A 113 26.94 14.95 9.08
N LYS A 114 26.05 15.96 9.08
CA LYS A 114 24.80 15.91 9.83
C LYS A 114 23.80 14.92 9.23
N ASP A 115 23.91 14.60 7.94
CA ASP A 115 23.11 13.54 7.33
C ASP A 115 23.54 12.16 7.82
N ILE A 116 24.85 11.97 7.99
CA ILE A 116 25.41 10.77 8.60
C ILE A 116 24.89 10.62 10.04
N GLU A 117 24.87 11.70 10.82
CA GLU A 117 24.32 11.69 12.18
C GLU A 117 22.84 11.28 12.19
N GLN A 118 22.04 11.85 11.28
CA GLN A 118 20.62 11.52 11.14
C GLN A 118 20.38 10.06 10.71
N ILE A 119 21.13 9.55 9.74
CA ILE A 119 21.03 8.15 9.29
C ILE A 119 21.36 7.19 10.43
N ASN A 120 22.46 7.43 11.17
CA ASN A 120 22.80 6.60 12.32
C ASN A 120 21.71 6.64 13.40
N ALA A 121 21.13 7.82 13.67
CA ALA A 121 20.01 7.92 14.61
C ALA A 121 18.79 7.10 14.16
N ILE A 122 18.51 7.03 12.85
CA ILE A 122 17.43 6.18 12.30
C ILE A 122 17.77 4.69 12.52
N ILE A 123 18.99 4.27 12.19
CA ILE A 123 19.46 2.89 12.35
C ILE A 123 19.40 2.44 13.82
N ASP A 124 19.83 3.31 14.73
CA ASP A 124 19.87 3.03 16.17
C ASP A 124 18.48 3.13 16.84
N GLY A 125 17.49 3.70 16.14
CA GLY A 125 16.14 3.93 16.67
C GLY A 125 16.03 5.15 17.59
N ASP A 126 17.04 6.02 17.60
CA ASP A 126 17.15 7.23 18.42
C ASP A 126 16.69 8.50 17.68
N ALA A 127 16.41 8.41 16.38
CA ALA A 127 15.92 9.53 15.59
C ALA A 127 14.60 10.09 16.13
N THR A 128 14.48 11.42 16.14
CA THR A 128 13.25 12.11 16.56
C THR A 128 12.27 12.38 15.42
N PHE A 129 12.71 12.23 14.17
CA PHE A 129 11.89 12.38 12.98
C PHE A 129 12.49 11.61 11.80
N VAL A 130 11.69 11.41 10.76
CA VAL A 130 12.12 11.00 9.42
C VAL A 130 11.48 11.89 8.36
N THR A 131 12.18 12.13 7.27
CA THR A 131 11.71 12.94 6.14
C THR A 131 11.46 12.04 4.93
N LEU A 132 10.33 12.19 4.26
CA LEU A 132 9.92 11.35 3.13
C LEU A 132 9.08 12.12 2.10
N LEU A 133 8.91 11.55 0.91
CA LEU A 133 7.92 12.02 -0.04
C LEU A 133 6.56 11.36 0.21
N ASP A 134 5.49 12.15 0.13
CA ASP A 134 4.12 11.60 0.03
C ASP A 134 3.79 11.17 -1.40
N GLY A 135 2.65 10.52 -1.60
CA GLY A 135 2.21 10.06 -2.93
C GLY A 135 1.95 11.17 -3.97
N ASN A 136 2.04 12.45 -3.58
CA ASN A 136 1.99 13.60 -4.48
C ASN A 136 3.38 14.21 -4.72
N GLY A 137 4.45 13.57 -4.25
CA GLY A 137 5.83 14.06 -4.33
C GLY A 137 6.12 15.22 -3.38
N LYS A 138 5.32 15.42 -2.34
CA LYS A 138 5.56 16.48 -1.35
C LYS A 138 6.42 15.96 -0.22
N ILE A 139 7.44 16.74 0.15
CA ILE A 139 8.27 16.47 1.34
C ILE A 139 7.42 16.59 2.61
N LEU A 140 7.47 15.55 3.45
CA LEU A 140 6.80 15.42 4.74
C LEU A 140 7.81 15.01 5.80
N GLU A 141 7.71 15.61 6.98
CA GLU A 141 8.41 15.18 8.19
C GLU A 141 7.45 14.42 9.11
N ALA A 142 7.80 13.21 9.51
CA ALA A 142 7.07 12.40 10.47
C ALA A 142 7.85 12.32 11.79
N SER A 143 7.23 12.78 12.89
CA SER A 143 7.83 12.73 14.22
C SER A 143 7.83 11.30 14.79
N LEU A 144 8.94 10.94 15.44
CA LEU A 144 9.15 9.65 16.08
C LEU A 144 9.12 9.75 17.63
N PRO A 145 8.73 8.67 18.33
CA PRO A 145 8.14 7.45 17.78
C PRO A 145 6.72 7.70 17.27
N VAL A 146 6.32 7.00 16.21
CA VAL A 146 4.96 7.10 15.66
C VAL A 146 3.98 6.43 16.63
N ASN A 147 3.17 7.24 17.32
CA ASN A 147 2.22 6.73 18.33
C ASN A 147 0.89 6.24 17.75
N ARG A 148 0.55 6.64 16.52
CA ARG A 148 -0.72 6.31 15.88
C ARG A 148 -0.62 6.40 14.36
N ILE A 149 -1.09 5.35 13.70
CA ILE A 149 -1.25 5.29 12.25
C ILE A 149 -2.75 5.23 11.94
N PHE A 150 -3.20 6.08 11.02
CA PHE A 150 -4.52 5.98 10.42
C PHE A 150 -4.36 5.59 8.97
N VAL A 151 -5.08 4.55 8.57
CA VAL A 151 -5.05 3.99 7.22
C VAL A 151 -6.47 3.94 6.69
N GLU A 152 -6.70 4.65 5.59
CA GLU A 152 -8.03 4.72 4.96
C GLU A 152 -8.39 3.40 4.27
N TYR A 153 -7.39 2.71 3.72
CA TYR A 153 -7.53 1.42 3.05
C TYR A 153 -6.59 0.38 3.66
N LEU A 154 -7.03 -0.88 3.69
CA LEU A 154 -6.25 -2.00 4.22
C LEU A 154 -4.92 -2.21 3.49
N CYS A 155 -4.88 -2.01 2.17
CA CYS A 155 -3.65 -2.07 1.39
C CYS A 155 -2.61 -1.02 1.84
N ASN A 156 -3.04 0.16 2.30
CA ASN A 156 -2.13 1.17 2.84
C ASN A 156 -1.54 0.72 4.19
N ALA A 157 -2.25 -0.11 4.95
CA ALA A 157 -1.73 -0.70 6.18
C ALA A 157 -0.59 -1.68 5.90
N GLU A 158 -0.65 -2.40 4.78
CA GLU A 158 0.43 -3.30 4.35
C GLU A 158 1.68 -2.52 3.96
N LEU A 159 1.54 -1.37 3.28
CA LEU A 159 2.66 -0.49 2.97
C LEU A 159 3.34 0.04 4.23
N VAL A 160 2.59 0.39 5.27
CA VAL A 160 3.18 0.85 6.53
C VAL A 160 4.01 -0.23 7.22
N ARG A 161 3.72 -1.52 7.01
CA ARG A 161 4.54 -2.62 7.57
C ARG A 161 5.94 -2.69 6.99
N ILE A 162 6.18 -2.16 5.79
CA ILE A 162 7.51 -2.07 5.19
C ILE A 162 8.41 -1.17 6.04
N LEU A 163 7.83 -0.14 6.68
CA LEU A 163 8.56 0.82 7.50
C LEU A 163 8.89 0.30 8.91
N ASN A 164 8.46 -0.92 9.27
CA ASN A 164 8.70 -1.56 10.57
C ASN A 164 8.41 -0.66 11.80
N LEU A 165 7.42 0.24 11.66
CA LEU A 165 6.93 1.16 12.69
C LEU A 165 6.05 0.48 13.76
#